data_AF-A0A5C5SAJ8-F1
#
_entry.id   AF-A0A5C5SAJ8-F1
#
_cell.length_a   1.000
_cell.length_b   1.000
_cell.length_c   1.000
_cell.angle_alpha   90.00
_cell.angle_beta   90.00
_cell.angle_gamma   90.00
#
_symmetry.space_group_name_H-M   'P 1'
#
loop_
_entity.id
_entity.type
_entity.pdbx_description
1 polymer ?
#
loop_
_entity_poly.entity_id
_entity_poly.type
_entity_poly.pdbx_seq_one_letter_code
_entity_poly.pdbx_strand_id
1 'polypeptide(L)'
;MIGRLKGLLVLALLCGTAIGALPAGAQSEPEVNARLDSLFGDHKPYRAFFIDLKAAVVAGNKPAVAAMIAYPLTIRSGGKDVALRAAPDLLARYDQIVTARVVAAVRKQTYETLFARDTGVMIGDGEVWFSGICNDNACQRQTVKVIAIAP
;
A
#
# COMPACT_ATOMS: atom_id res chain seq x y z
N MET A 1 67.38 17.45 28.65
CA MET A 1 68.26 16.63 27.77
C MET A 1 67.46 15.44 27.29
N ILE A 2 67.43 15.26 25.96
CA ILE A 2 66.53 14.38 25.21
C ILE A 2 67.13 12.97 25.13
N GLY A 3 66.39 11.97 25.61
CA GLY A 3 66.72 10.54 25.52
C GLY A 3 65.97 9.84 24.38
N ARG A 4 66.63 8.90 23.73
CA ARG A 4 66.39 8.37 22.37
C ARG A 4 65.43 7.17 22.29
N LEU A 5 64.62 7.16 21.21
CA LEU A 5 64.43 6.12 20.17
C LEU A 5 63.90 4.69 20.51
N LYS A 6 62.83 4.27 19.80
CA LYS A 6 62.47 2.93 19.22
C LYS A 6 60.93 2.79 19.27
N GLY A 7 60.17 2.37 18.25
CA GLY A 7 60.41 1.80 16.93
C GLY A 7 59.06 1.60 16.19
N LEU A 8 59.15 1.19 14.93
CA LEU A 8 58.11 0.80 13.95
C LEU A 8 56.79 0.22 14.51
N LEU A 9 55.65 0.51 13.86
CA LEU A 9 54.92 -0.45 13.00
C LEU A 9 53.70 0.17 12.28
N VAL A 10 53.48 -0.30 11.05
CA VAL A 10 52.46 0.10 10.05
C VAL A 10 51.12 -0.61 10.34
N LEU A 11 49.97 0.05 10.13
CA LEU A 11 48.80 -0.63 9.55
C LEU A 11 47.80 0.36 8.93
N ALA A 12 47.69 0.33 7.60
CA ALA A 12 46.60 0.93 6.85
C ALA A 12 45.30 0.15 7.12
N LEU A 13 44.30 0.79 7.73
CA LEU A 13 42.93 0.27 7.74
C LEU A 13 42.15 0.89 6.57
N LEU A 14 41.95 0.10 5.51
CA LEU A 14 40.86 0.27 4.58
C LEU A 14 39.55 0.04 5.35
N CYS A 15 38.86 1.12 5.70
CA CYS A 15 37.49 1.03 6.22
C CYS A 15 36.56 0.81 5.02
N GLY A 16 36.38 -0.45 4.62
CA GLY A 16 35.37 -0.85 3.64
C GLY A 16 33.99 -0.55 4.21
N THR A 17 33.32 0.46 3.68
CA THR A 17 31.91 0.70 3.96
C THR A 17 31.09 -0.34 3.19
N ALA A 18 30.79 -1.45 3.86
CA ALA A 18 29.74 -2.35 3.40
C ALA A 18 28.41 -1.58 3.40
N ILE A 19 27.92 -1.22 2.21
CA ILE A 19 26.54 -0.77 2.03
C ILE A 19 25.67 -2.00 2.24
N GLY A 20 25.22 -2.20 3.49
CA GLY A 20 24.26 -3.24 3.82
C GLY A 20 22.95 -2.95 3.07
N ALA A 21 22.51 -3.89 2.25
CA ALA A 21 21.16 -3.90 1.72
C ALA A 21 20.19 -3.93 2.91
N LEU A 22 19.41 -2.86 3.10
CA LEU A 22 18.33 -2.88 4.08
C LEU A 22 17.35 -4.00 3.65
N PRO A 23 16.99 -4.95 4.55
CA PRO A 23 15.86 -5.81 4.27
C PRO A 23 14.64 -4.90 4.08
N ALA A 24 13.78 -5.22 3.11
CA ALA A 24 12.47 -4.60 2.98
C ALA A 24 11.76 -4.74 4.34
N GLY A 25 11.78 -3.66 5.12
CA GLY A 25 11.54 -3.71 6.55
C GLY A 25 10.13 -4.20 6.83
N ALA A 26 10.00 -5.22 7.65
CA ALA A 26 8.74 -5.51 8.31
C ALA A 26 8.42 -4.29 9.18
N GLN A 27 7.60 -3.37 8.65
CA GLN A 27 7.09 -2.26 9.43
C GLN A 27 6.21 -2.84 10.54
N SER A 28 6.25 -2.22 11.71
CA SER A 28 5.43 -2.62 12.85
C SER A 28 4.06 -1.94 12.78
N GLU A 29 3.05 -2.53 13.42
CA GLU A 29 1.71 -1.92 13.51
C GLU A 29 1.74 -0.45 14.00
N PRO A 30 2.50 -0.08 15.05
CA PRO A 30 2.59 1.31 15.49
C PRO A 30 3.18 2.26 14.43
N GLU A 31 4.15 1.81 13.63
CA GLU A 31 4.74 2.63 12.57
C GLU A 31 3.75 2.88 11.44
N VAL A 32 2.98 1.86 11.03
CA VAL A 32 1.90 2.01 10.05
C VAL A 32 0.81 2.94 10.58
N ASN A 33 0.40 2.79 11.84
CA ASN A 33 -0.58 3.68 12.47
C ASN A 33 -0.10 5.13 12.41
N ALA A 34 1.12 5.41 12.90
CA ALA A 34 1.68 6.76 12.90
C ALA A 34 1.81 7.34 11.48
N ARG A 35 2.15 6.51 10.50
CA ARG A 35 2.23 6.91 9.09
C ARG A 35 0.85 7.32 8.56
N LEU A 36 -0.18 6.52 8.80
CA LEU A 36 -1.54 6.79 8.35
C LEU A 36 -2.15 7.99 9.09
N ASP A 37 -1.91 8.13 10.39
CA ASP A 37 -2.32 9.31 11.17
C ASP A 37 -1.70 10.59 10.61
N SER A 38 -0.41 10.55 10.27
CA SER A 38 0.27 11.69 9.66
C SER A 38 -0.25 12.04 8.27
N LEU A 39 -0.69 11.06 7.47
CA LEU A 39 -1.15 11.28 6.11
C LEU A 39 -2.63 11.68 6.04
N PHE A 40 -3.46 11.09 6.90
CA PHE A 40 -4.91 11.09 6.76
C PHE A 40 -5.66 11.50 8.04
N GLY A 41 -4.94 11.79 9.13
CA GLY A 41 -5.50 12.22 10.41
C GLY A 41 -5.99 11.10 11.33
N ASP A 42 -6.35 9.93 10.79
CA ASP A 42 -6.73 8.74 11.57
C ASP A 42 -6.48 7.44 10.77
N HIS A 43 -5.72 6.51 11.34
CA HIS A 43 -5.44 5.20 10.77
C HIS A 43 -6.60 4.21 10.85
N LYS A 44 -7.54 4.37 11.81
CA LYS A 44 -8.57 3.37 12.09
C LYS A 44 -9.50 3.07 10.90
N PRO A 45 -10.01 4.07 10.15
CA PRO A 45 -10.84 3.82 8.97
C PRO A 45 -10.11 3.02 7.89
N TYR A 46 -8.81 3.27 7.73
CA TYR A 46 -7.97 2.58 6.75
C TYR A 46 -7.69 1.13 7.15
N ARG A 47 -7.45 0.87 8.45
CA ARG A 47 -7.30 -0.48 8.99
C ARG A 47 -8.58 -1.30 8.79
N ALA A 48 -9.72 -0.74 9.19
CA ALA A 48 -11.01 -1.40 9.04
C ALA A 48 -11.31 -1.71 7.57
N PHE A 49 -11.15 -0.72 6.70
CA PHE A 49 -11.36 -0.90 5.26
C PHE A 49 -10.45 -1.97 4.65
N PHE A 50 -9.17 -2.02 5.02
CA PHE A 50 -8.25 -3.04 4.55
C PHE A 50 -8.70 -4.45 4.95
N ILE A 51 -9.10 -4.64 6.21
CA ILE A 51 -9.58 -5.93 6.72
C ILE A 51 -10.83 -6.38 5.95
N ASP A 52 -11.79 -5.49 5.78
CA ASP A 52 -13.05 -5.78 5.08
C ASP A 52 -12.81 -6.07 3.60
N LEU A 53 -11.94 -5.29 2.94
CA LEU A 53 -11.59 -5.49 1.53
C LEU A 53 -10.92 -6.84 1.35
N LYS A 54 -9.96 -7.16 2.21
CA LYS A 54 -9.26 -8.45 2.18
C LYS A 54 -10.24 -9.60 2.36
N ALA A 55 -11.14 -9.52 3.33
CA ALA A 55 -12.17 -10.53 3.56
C ALA A 55 -13.08 -10.71 2.35
N ALA A 56 -13.60 -9.62 1.77
CA ALA A 56 -14.49 -9.66 0.62
C ALA A 56 -13.81 -10.26 -0.63
N VAL A 57 -12.57 -9.85 -0.92
CA VAL A 57 -11.80 -10.37 -2.06
C VAL A 57 -11.47 -11.86 -1.87
N VAL A 58 -11.01 -12.26 -0.68
CA VAL A 58 -10.65 -13.65 -0.37
C VAL A 58 -11.87 -14.58 -0.42
N ALA A 59 -13.04 -14.10 0.01
CA ALA A 59 -14.30 -14.84 -0.06
C ALA A 59 -14.93 -14.86 -1.46
N GLY A 60 -14.37 -14.11 -2.43
CA GLY A 60 -14.97 -13.97 -3.76
C GLY A 60 -16.31 -13.23 -3.76
N ASN A 61 -16.57 -12.39 -2.75
CA ASN A 61 -17.83 -11.64 -2.61
C ASN A 61 -17.83 -10.43 -3.55
N LYS A 62 -18.18 -10.67 -4.82
CA LYS A 62 -18.18 -9.65 -5.89
C LYS A 62 -19.06 -8.44 -5.56
N PRO A 63 -20.30 -8.59 -5.04
CA PRO A 63 -21.12 -7.46 -4.64
C PRO A 63 -20.49 -6.60 -3.54
N ALA A 64 -19.86 -7.22 -2.53
CA ALA A 64 -19.19 -6.48 -1.47
C ALA A 64 -18.01 -5.68 -2.02
N VAL A 65 -17.14 -6.29 -2.84
CA VAL A 65 -16.01 -5.59 -3.46
C VAL A 65 -16.50 -4.43 -4.34
N ALA A 66 -17.57 -4.62 -5.12
CA ALA A 66 -18.16 -3.56 -5.94
C ALA A 66 -18.65 -2.36 -5.10
N ALA A 67 -19.23 -2.61 -3.91
CA ALA A 67 -19.66 -1.54 -3.01
C ALA A 67 -18.50 -0.74 -2.40
N MET A 68 -17.27 -1.26 -2.45
CA MET A 68 -16.06 -0.63 -1.89
C MET A 68 -15.32 0.27 -2.89
N ILE A 69 -15.74 0.32 -4.16
CA ILE A 69 -15.12 1.14 -5.20
C ILE A 69 -15.61 2.60 -5.13
N ALA A 70 -14.70 3.54 -5.35
CA ALA A 70 -15.02 4.94 -5.61
C ALA A 70 -15.43 5.11 -7.09
N TYR A 71 -16.73 5.09 -7.37
CA TYR A 71 -17.23 5.36 -8.72
C TYR A 71 -17.40 6.87 -8.98
N PRO A 72 -17.24 7.33 -10.23
CA PRO A 72 -16.72 6.58 -11.39
C PRO A 72 -15.21 6.30 -11.25
N LEU A 73 -14.77 5.13 -11.74
CA LEU A 73 -13.37 4.71 -11.72
C LEU A 73 -12.93 4.28 -13.11
N THR A 74 -11.82 4.83 -13.60
CA THR A 74 -11.15 4.34 -14.82
C THR A 74 -9.96 3.49 -14.42
N ILE A 75 -9.93 2.24 -14.89
CA ILE A 75 -8.83 1.30 -14.65
C ILE A 75 -8.11 0.96 -15.95
N ARG A 76 -6.83 0.61 -15.84
CA ARG A 76 -6.03 0.08 -16.95
C ARG A 76 -6.09 -1.44 -16.90
N SER A 77 -6.73 -2.10 -17.85
CA SER A 77 -6.76 -3.56 -17.95
C SER A 77 -6.47 -4.02 -19.37
N GLY A 78 -5.54 -4.97 -19.54
CA GLY A 78 -5.17 -5.51 -20.85
C GLY A 78 -4.70 -4.45 -21.86
N GLY A 79 -4.02 -3.39 -21.39
CA GLY A 79 -3.56 -2.30 -22.25
C GLY A 79 -4.67 -1.37 -22.76
N LYS A 80 -5.88 -1.44 -22.18
CA LYS A 80 -7.01 -0.56 -22.47
C LYS A 80 -7.56 0.10 -21.20
N ASP A 81 -8.20 1.23 -21.38
CA ASP A 81 -8.88 1.92 -20.29
C ASP A 81 -10.31 1.41 -20.21
N VAL A 82 -10.72 0.98 -19.01
CA VAL A 82 -12.06 0.48 -18.72
C VAL A 82 -12.70 1.44 -17.73
N ALA A 83 -13.73 2.15 -18.17
CA ALA A 83 -14.52 3.03 -17.32
C ALA A 83 -15.59 2.23 -16.58
N LEU A 84 -15.57 2.29 -15.26
CA LEU A 84 -16.58 1.75 -14.37
C LEU A 84 -17.37 2.95 -13.81
N ARG A 85 -18.63 3.10 -14.20
CA ARG A 85 -19.48 4.21 -13.76
C ARG A 85 -20.30 3.85 -12.52
N ALA A 86 -20.58 2.56 -12.33
CA ALA A 86 -21.30 2.04 -11.17
C ALA A 86 -20.94 0.57 -10.90
N ALA A 87 -21.46 0.03 -9.78
CA ALA A 87 -21.26 -1.35 -9.36
C ALA A 87 -21.56 -2.40 -10.46
N PRO A 88 -22.66 -2.29 -11.25
CA PRO A 88 -22.93 -3.25 -12.33
C PRO A 88 -21.81 -3.37 -13.37
N ASP A 89 -21.06 -2.28 -13.63
CA ASP A 89 -19.96 -2.30 -14.60
C ASP A 89 -18.80 -3.18 -14.13
N LEU A 90 -18.47 -3.13 -12.83
CA LEU A 90 -17.47 -4.03 -12.26
C LEU A 90 -17.97 -5.47 -12.27
N LEU A 91 -19.22 -5.70 -11.85
CA LEU A 91 -19.77 -7.05 -11.76
C LEU A 91 -19.76 -7.78 -13.10
N ALA A 92 -20.10 -7.07 -14.19
CA ALA A 92 -20.09 -7.62 -15.54
C ALA A 92 -18.69 -8.02 -16.04
N ARG A 93 -17.62 -7.49 -15.43
CA ARG A 93 -16.22 -7.67 -15.85
C ARG A 93 -15.31 -8.15 -14.71
N TYR A 94 -15.90 -8.63 -13.60
CA TYR A 94 -15.19 -8.78 -12.34
C TYR A 94 -13.92 -9.62 -12.48
N ASP A 95 -14.02 -10.78 -13.14
CA ASP A 95 -12.90 -11.71 -13.28
C ASP A 95 -11.81 -11.20 -14.25
N GLN A 96 -12.11 -10.18 -15.07
CA GLN A 96 -11.15 -9.49 -15.93
C GLN A 96 -10.38 -8.38 -15.19
N ILE A 97 -10.90 -7.95 -14.03
CA ILE A 97 -10.40 -6.79 -13.27
C ILE A 97 -9.79 -7.24 -11.96
N VAL A 98 -10.52 -8.05 -11.18
CA VAL A 98 -10.04 -8.67 -9.95
C VAL A 98 -9.46 -10.04 -10.33
N THR A 99 -8.31 -10.00 -11.02
CA THR A 99 -7.61 -11.19 -11.53
C THR A 99 -7.04 -12.03 -10.39
N ALA A 100 -6.58 -13.25 -10.70
CA ALA A 100 -5.88 -14.09 -9.73
C ALA A 100 -4.66 -13.37 -9.11
N ARG A 101 -3.98 -12.50 -9.86
CA ARG A 101 -2.88 -11.67 -9.38
C ARG A 101 -3.34 -10.68 -8.30
N VAL A 102 -4.42 -9.94 -8.55
CA VAL A 102 -5.01 -9.01 -7.58
C VAL A 102 -5.44 -9.76 -6.31
N VAL A 103 -6.12 -10.89 -6.46
CA VAL A 103 -6.54 -11.73 -5.33
C VAL A 103 -5.33 -12.21 -4.51
N ALA A 104 -4.24 -12.62 -5.17
CA ALA A 104 -3.03 -13.06 -4.50
C ALA A 104 -2.34 -11.91 -3.74
N ALA A 105 -2.24 -10.73 -4.34
CA ALA A 105 -1.70 -9.53 -3.69
C ALA A 105 -2.49 -9.18 -2.41
N VAL A 106 -3.82 -9.08 -2.52
CA VAL A 106 -4.71 -8.79 -1.38
C VAL A 106 -4.63 -9.88 -0.30
N ARG A 107 -4.58 -11.16 -0.69
CA ARG A 107 -4.47 -12.28 0.25
C ARG A 107 -3.15 -12.24 1.03
N LYS A 108 -2.04 -11.96 0.36
CA LYS A 108 -0.69 -11.95 0.94
C LYS A 108 -0.45 -10.73 1.84
N GLN A 109 -0.98 -9.57 1.47
CA GLN A 109 -0.79 -8.31 2.19
C GLN A 109 -1.20 -8.43 3.66
N THR A 110 -0.39 -7.91 4.59
CA THR A 110 -0.79 -7.71 5.99
C THR A 110 -0.91 -6.22 6.29
N TYR A 111 -1.57 -5.88 7.40
CA TYR A 111 -1.79 -4.48 7.77
C TYR A 111 -0.47 -3.77 8.08
N GLU A 112 0.40 -4.45 8.82
CA GLU A 112 1.71 -3.97 9.27
C GLU A 112 2.67 -3.75 8.10
N THR A 113 2.36 -4.27 6.91
CA THR A 113 3.20 -4.14 5.71
C THR A 113 2.59 -3.24 4.65
N LEU A 114 1.53 -2.49 4.98
CA LEU A 114 0.89 -1.56 4.05
C LEU A 114 1.82 -0.38 3.73
N PHE A 115 2.00 -0.14 2.45
CA PHE A 115 2.65 1.07 1.97
C PHE A 115 1.63 2.21 1.88
N ALA A 116 1.95 3.38 2.43
CA ALA A 116 1.09 4.55 2.37
C ALA A 116 1.85 5.84 2.01
N ARG A 117 1.23 6.62 1.14
CA ARG A 117 1.67 7.98 0.78
C ARG A 117 0.47 8.91 0.63
N ASP A 118 0.75 10.17 0.33
CA ASP A 118 -0.23 11.24 0.10
C ASP A 118 -1.41 10.85 -0.81
N THR A 119 -1.16 10.02 -1.82
CA THR A 119 -2.19 9.57 -2.78
C THR A 119 -3.03 8.37 -2.30
N GLY A 120 -2.70 7.74 -1.18
CA GLY A 120 -3.45 6.63 -0.61
C GLY A 120 -2.58 5.49 -0.09
N VAL A 121 -3.24 4.37 0.16
CA VAL A 121 -2.65 3.14 0.67
C VAL A 121 -2.63 2.08 -0.43
N MET A 122 -1.50 1.42 -0.59
CA MET A 122 -1.22 0.44 -1.62
C MET A 122 -1.24 -0.98 -1.06
N ILE A 123 -1.82 -1.90 -1.82
CA ILE A 123 -1.76 -3.35 -1.60
C ILE A 123 -0.93 -3.98 -2.71
N GLY A 124 -0.03 -4.89 -2.34
CA GLY A 124 0.89 -5.53 -3.28
C GLY A 124 1.92 -4.54 -3.81
N ASP A 125 2.22 -4.66 -5.10
CA ASP A 125 3.15 -3.79 -5.84
C ASP A 125 2.41 -2.69 -6.62
N GLY A 126 1.14 -2.42 -6.26
CA GLY A 126 0.28 -1.45 -6.92
C GLY A 126 -1.02 -2.02 -7.48
N GLU A 127 -1.30 -3.30 -7.24
CA GLU A 127 -2.52 -3.96 -7.72
C GLU A 127 -3.80 -3.29 -7.23
N VAL A 128 -3.81 -2.76 -6.00
CA VAL A 128 -4.96 -2.01 -5.46
C VAL A 128 -4.48 -0.80 -4.68
N TRP A 129 -5.15 0.34 -4.91
CA TRP A 129 -5.01 1.54 -4.09
C TRP A 129 -6.35 1.92 -3.47
N PHE A 130 -6.33 2.34 -2.21
CA PHE A 130 -7.51 2.87 -1.51
C PHE A 130 -7.18 4.14 -0.74
N SER A 131 -8.17 5.04 -0.64
CA SER A 131 -8.03 6.31 0.09
C SER A 131 -9.39 6.85 0.53
N GLY A 132 -9.38 7.88 1.38
CA GLY A 132 -10.56 8.62 1.78
C GLY A 132 -11.13 9.47 0.64
N ILE A 133 -12.42 9.32 0.38
CA ILE A 133 -13.18 10.14 -0.56
C ILE A 133 -14.05 11.13 0.22
N CYS A 134 -13.92 12.41 -0.09
CA CYS A 134 -14.72 13.48 0.51
C CYS A 134 -16.20 13.28 0.18
N ASN A 135 -17.05 13.22 1.21
CA ASN A 135 -18.50 13.12 1.08
C ASN A 135 -19.19 14.50 1.08
N ASP A 136 -18.41 15.58 1.27
CA ASP A 136 -18.86 16.97 1.21
C ASP A 136 -17.74 17.90 0.72
N ASN A 137 -18.13 19.11 0.31
CA ASN A 137 -17.21 20.10 -0.28
C ASN A 137 -16.12 20.57 0.69
N ALA A 138 -16.39 20.52 2.00
CA ALA A 138 -15.42 20.88 3.03
C ALA A 138 -14.51 19.71 3.43
N CYS A 139 -14.74 18.52 2.88
CA CYS A 139 -14.07 17.26 3.19
C CYS A 139 -14.00 16.94 4.69
N GLN A 140 -15.05 17.32 5.45
CA GLN A 140 -15.13 17.03 6.89
C GLN A 140 -15.52 15.58 7.15
N ARG A 141 -16.18 14.94 6.18
CA ARG A 141 -16.53 13.52 6.22
C ARG A 141 -15.91 12.84 5.02
N GLN A 142 -15.20 11.75 5.29
CA GLN A 142 -14.62 10.91 4.26
C GLN A 142 -15.10 9.47 4.40
N THR A 143 -15.20 8.77 3.28
CA THR A 143 -15.37 7.31 3.24
C THR A 143 -14.17 6.71 2.56
N VAL A 144 -13.51 5.73 3.17
CA VAL A 144 -12.42 5.00 2.51
C VAL A 144 -13.00 4.13 1.41
N LYS A 145 -12.41 4.20 0.20
CA LYS A 145 -12.83 3.45 -0.99
C LYS A 145 -11.60 3.04 -1.80
N VAL A 146 -11.75 2.00 -2.62
CA VAL A 146 -10.78 1.64 -3.66
C VAL A 146 -10.81 2.71 -4.74
N ILE A 147 -9.63 3.26 -5.07
CA ILE A 147 -9.43 4.33 -6.05
C ILE A 147 -8.62 3.89 -7.26
N ALA A 148 -8.02 2.69 -7.23
CA ALA A 148 -7.40 2.08 -8.41
C ALA A 148 -7.34 0.56 -8.26
N ILE A 149 -7.46 -0.14 -9.39
CA ILE A 149 -7.15 -1.56 -9.54
C ILE A 149 -6.29 -1.72 -10.79
N ALA A 150 -5.15 -2.39 -10.65
CA ALA A 150 -4.21 -2.70 -11.73
C ALA A 150 -4.07 -4.23 -11.85
N PRO A 151 -4.82 -4.87 -12.79
CA PRO A 151 -4.92 -6.32 -12.89
C PRO A 151 -3.68 -7.06 -13.39
#